data_AF-A0A0F9XJY1-F1
#
_entry.id   AF-A0A0F9XJY1-F1
#
_cell.length_a   1.000
_cell.length_b   1.000
_cell.length_c   1.000
_cell.angle_alpha   90.00
_cell.angle_beta   90.00
_cell.angle_gamma   90.00
#
_symmetry.space_group_name_H-M   'P 1'
#
loop_
_entity.id
_entity.type
_entity.pdbx_description
1 polymer ?
#
loop_
_entity_poly.entity_id
_entity_poly.type
_entity_poly.pdbx_seq_one_letter_code
_entity_poly.pdbx_strand_id
1 'polypeptide(L)'
;MGQKHIEFVFDDAKKTIIQRGEERDQPDGERTIPRCVTAFNAITGHKLSNCDGWLFMEVLKKCRSVQGAYKYDDYRDGLGYAALRAEEARMEEEERQSNATAEMPVLSEEDKRIKEQYGV
;
A
#
# COMPACT_ATOMS: atom_id res chain seq x y z
N MET A 1 26.10 -10.31 -17.98
CA MET A 1 26.23 -8.88 -17.64
C MET A 1 24.92 -8.21 -17.21
N GLY A 2 23.74 -8.59 -17.73
CA GLY A 2 22.46 -7.93 -17.38
C GLY A 2 21.95 -8.11 -15.93
N GLN A 3 22.24 -9.22 -15.27
CA GLN A 3 21.70 -9.54 -13.93
C GLN A 3 22.28 -8.63 -12.83
N LYS A 4 23.55 -8.22 -12.94
CA LYS A 4 24.20 -7.31 -11.97
C LYS A 4 23.63 -5.89 -11.99
N HIS A 5 23.01 -5.46 -13.09
CA HIS A 5 22.45 -4.11 -13.21
C HIS A 5 21.06 -4.00 -12.58
N ILE A 6 20.23 -5.05 -12.69
CA ILE A 6 18.89 -5.05 -12.09
C ILE A 6 18.96 -5.22 -10.56
N GLU A 7 19.87 -6.06 -10.07
CA GLU A 7 20.12 -6.23 -8.63
C GLU A 7 20.50 -4.89 -7.98
N PHE A 8 21.39 -4.12 -8.60
CA PHE A 8 21.75 -2.79 -8.13
C PHE A 8 20.53 -1.87 -7.98
N VAL A 9 19.63 -1.84 -8.97
CA VAL A 9 18.45 -0.96 -8.94
C VAL A 9 17.49 -1.36 -7.82
N PHE A 10 17.25 -2.66 -7.64
CA PHE A 10 16.42 -3.14 -6.52
C PHE A 10 17.02 -2.81 -5.17
N ASP A 11 18.32 -3.07 -4.98
CA ASP A 11 19.01 -2.83 -3.71
C ASP A 11 19.05 -1.35 -3.35
N ASP A 12 19.30 -0.50 -4.34
CA ASP A 12 19.35 0.96 -4.15
C ASP A 12 17.96 1.53 -3.84
N ALA A 13 16.92 1.08 -4.53
CA ALA A 13 15.54 1.46 -4.22
C ALA A 13 15.14 1.01 -2.81
N LYS A 14 15.40 -0.25 -2.45
CA LYS A 14 15.13 -0.81 -1.12
C LYS A 14 15.83 -0.01 -0.03
N LYS A 15 17.14 0.22 -0.15
CA LYS A 15 17.92 0.99 0.83
C LYS A 15 17.36 2.39 0.99
N THR A 16 17.05 3.05 -0.14
CA THR A 16 16.53 4.42 -0.13
C THR A 16 15.18 4.51 0.59
N ILE A 17 14.23 3.61 0.33
CA ILE A 17 12.92 3.67 0.99
C ILE A 17 12.99 3.33 2.47
N ILE A 18 13.84 2.38 2.88
CA ILE A 18 14.05 2.04 4.30
C ILE A 18 14.64 3.23 5.04
N GLN A 19 15.73 3.80 4.51
CA GLN A 19 16.38 4.96 5.11
C GLN A 19 15.42 6.14 5.23
N ARG A 20 14.62 6.41 4.19
CA ARG A 20 13.62 7.49 4.24
C ARG A 20 12.52 7.22 5.26
N GLY A 21 12.14 5.96 5.48
CA GLY A 21 11.22 5.60 6.56
C GLY A 21 11.80 5.92 7.93
N GLU A 22 13.05 5.50 8.19
CA GLU A 22 13.77 5.81 9.43
C GLU A 22 13.90 7.31 9.70
N GLU A 23 14.10 8.12 8.65
CA GLU A 23 14.27 9.58 8.76
C GLU A 23 12.95 10.35 8.93
N ARG A 24 11.83 9.83 8.43
CA ARG A 24 10.60 10.63 8.21
C ARG A 24 9.35 10.09 8.87
N ASP A 25 9.30 8.78 9.09
CA ASP A 25 8.17 8.17 9.79
C ASP A 25 8.28 8.51 11.28
N GLN A 26 7.12 8.56 11.95
CA GLN A 26 7.07 8.92 13.36
C GLN A 26 7.59 7.77 14.24
N PRO A 27 8.05 8.05 15.48
CA PRO A 27 8.55 7.01 16.39
C PRO A 27 7.53 5.91 16.73
N ASP A 28 6.23 6.19 16.55
CA ASP A 28 5.13 5.24 16.73
C ASP A 28 4.87 4.36 15.49
N GLY A 29 5.64 4.56 14.41
CA GLY A 29 5.51 3.84 13.16
C GLY A 29 4.51 4.46 12.17
N GLU A 30 3.93 5.63 12.45
CA GLU A 30 3.05 6.31 11.50
C GLU A 30 3.81 6.72 10.24
N ARG A 31 3.39 6.18 9.10
CA ARG A 31 3.95 6.47 7.78
C ARG A 31 3.41 7.78 7.20
N THR A 32 4.20 8.41 6.33
CA THR A 32 3.83 9.69 5.72
C THR A 32 2.56 9.64 4.85
N ILE A 33 2.29 8.55 4.12
CA ILE A 33 1.15 8.47 3.18
C ILE A 33 -0.22 8.46 3.86
N PRO A 34 -0.49 7.64 4.90
CA PRO A 34 -1.75 7.70 5.64
C PRO A 34 -2.12 9.10 6.12
N ARG A 35 -1.14 9.86 6.64
CA ARG A 35 -1.33 11.25 7.07
C ARG A 35 -1.69 12.17 5.90
N CYS A 36 -0.97 12.05 4.78
CA CYS A 36 -1.26 12.83 3.57
C CYS A 36 -2.66 12.53 3.02
N VAL A 37 -3.04 11.26 2.93
CA VAL A 37 -4.36 10.83 2.43
C VAL A 37 -5.47 11.33 3.35
N THR A 38 -5.31 11.18 4.66
CA THR A 38 -6.27 11.68 5.66
C THR A 38 -6.48 13.18 5.51
N ALA A 39 -5.41 13.96 5.46
CA ALA A 39 -5.49 15.41 5.28
C ALA A 39 -6.10 15.80 3.93
N PHE A 40 -5.70 15.13 2.84
CA PHE A 40 -6.22 15.42 1.50
C PHE A 40 -7.72 15.16 1.42
N ASN A 41 -8.18 14.02 1.94
CA ASN A 41 -9.60 13.68 1.99
C ASN A 41 -10.40 14.70 2.82
N ALA A 42 -9.87 15.12 3.97
CA ALA A 42 -10.51 16.12 4.81
C ALA A 42 -10.64 17.50 4.12
N ILE A 43 -9.61 17.92 3.37
CA ILE A 43 -9.59 19.21 2.67
C ILE A 43 -10.51 19.20 1.44
N THR A 44 -10.54 18.11 0.69
CA THR A 44 -11.16 18.05 -0.64
C THR A 44 -12.54 17.39 -0.65
N GLY A 45 -12.89 16.63 0.40
CA GLY A 45 -14.09 15.80 0.43
C GLY A 45 -13.98 14.51 -0.39
N HIS A 46 -12.80 14.20 -0.95
CA HIS A 46 -12.55 12.92 -1.62
C HIS A 46 -12.38 11.78 -0.60
N LYS A 47 -12.40 10.54 -1.11
CA LYS A 47 -12.22 9.31 -0.35
C LYS A 47 -11.15 8.45 -1.01
N LEU A 48 -9.91 8.90 -0.92
CA LEU A 48 -8.75 8.14 -1.37
C LEU A 48 -8.33 7.12 -0.32
N SER A 49 -7.87 5.96 -0.77
CA SER A 49 -7.16 4.97 0.04
C SER A 49 -5.66 5.31 0.17
N ASN A 50 -4.95 4.62 1.06
CA ASN A 50 -3.49 4.73 1.13
C ASN A 50 -2.83 4.21 -0.15
N CYS A 51 -3.39 3.15 -0.74
CA CYS A 51 -3.02 2.66 -2.07
C CYS A 51 -3.13 3.74 -3.17
N ASP A 52 -4.16 4.58 -3.15
CA ASP A 52 -4.31 5.70 -4.10
C ASP A 52 -3.23 6.77 -3.87
N GLY A 53 -2.88 7.02 -2.61
CA GLY A 53 -1.78 7.93 -2.25
C GLY A 53 -0.45 7.48 -2.85
N TRP A 54 -0.10 6.20 -2.72
CA TRP A 54 1.11 5.65 -3.35
C TRP A 54 1.04 5.65 -4.89
N LEU A 55 -0.13 5.33 -5.47
CA LEU A 55 -0.34 5.42 -6.92
C LEU A 55 -0.06 6.84 -7.44
N PHE A 56 -0.51 7.86 -6.72
CA PHE A 56 -0.24 9.25 -7.06
C PHE A 56 1.27 9.55 -7.07
N MET A 57 2.02 9.02 -6.10
CA MET A 57 3.48 9.16 -6.04
C MET A 57 4.20 8.44 -7.19
N GLU A 58 3.73 7.26 -7.60
CA GLU A 58 4.24 6.58 -8.80
C GLU A 58 4.01 7.42 -10.07
N VAL A 59 2.79 7.97 -10.23
CA VAL A 59 2.45 8.83 -11.37
C VAL A 59 3.35 10.07 -11.39
N LEU A 60 3.57 10.72 -10.25
CA LEU A 60 4.50 11.85 -10.14
C LEU A 60 5.90 11.51 -10.67
N LYS A 61 6.43 10.35 -10.30
CA LYS A 61 7.76 9.90 -10.73
C LYS A 61 7.81 9.55 -12.21
N LYS A 62 6.77 8.95 -12.76
CA LYS A 62 6.62 8.73 -14.21
C LYS A 62 6.55 10.04 -15.00
N CYS A 63 5.81 11.03 -14.51
CA CYS A 63 5.74 12.34 -15.15
C CYS A 63 7.10 13.06 -15.13
N ARG A 64 7.86 12.95 -14.03
CA ARG A 64 9.21 13.54 -13.93
C ARG A 64 10.22 12.85 -14.84
N SER A 65 10.15 11.52 -15.00
CA SER A 65 11.12 10.77 -15.80
C SER A 65 11.05 11.11 -17.30
N VAL A 66 9.91 11.60 -17.79
CA VAL A 66 9.74 12.06 -19.18
C VAL A 66 9.98 13.57 -19.33
N GLN A 67 10.23 14.29 -18.25
CA GLN A 67 10.45 15.74 -18.24
C GLN A 67 11.93 16.07 -18.09
N GLY A 68 12.54 16.62 -19.13
CA GLY A 68 13.92 17.10 -19.09
C GLY A 68 14.96 16.00 -19.26
N ALA A 69 16.14 16.20 -18.68
CA ALA A 69 17.25 15.25 -18.79
C ALA A 69 17.06 14.03 -17.88
N TYR A 70 17.66 12.90 -18.27
CA TYR A 70 17.64 11.66 -17.51
C TYR A 70 18.09 11.87 -16.06
N LYS A 71 17.27 11.39 -15.12
CA LYS A 71 17.58 11.33 -13.69
C LYS A 71 17.23 9.94 -13.16
N TYR A 72 18.25 9.21 -12.72
CA TYR A 72 18.09 7.87 -12.16
C TYR A 72 17.15 7.84 -10.94
N ASP A 73 17.16 8.91 -10.13
CA ASP A 73 16.29 9.11 -8.96
C ASP A 73 14.80 8.90 -9.28
N ASP A 74 14.35 9.33 -10.46
CA ASP A 74 12.94 9.24 -10.83
C ASP A 74 12.50 7.78 -11.05
N TYR A 75 13.39 6.95 -11.60
CA TYR A 75 13.14 5.52 -11.81
C TYR A 75 13.29 4.71 -10.52
N ARG A 76 14.33 5.00 -9.73
CA ARG A 76 14.56 4.37 -8.43
C ARG A 76 13.41 4.64 -7.47
N ASP A 77 12.97 5.89 -7.35
CA ASP A 77 11.84 6.23 -6.49
C ASP A 77 10.53 5.65 -7.02
N GLY A 78 10.34 5.57 -8.35
CA GLY A 78 9.19 4.87 -8.93
C GLY A 78 9.13 3.40 -8.53
N LEU A 79 10.27 2.69 -8.53
CA LEU A 79 10.35 1.31 -8.04
C LEU A 79 10.06 1.22 -6.54
N GLY A 80 10.64 2.12 -5.74
CA GLY A 80 10.42 2.17 -4.30
C GLY A 80 8.96 2.42 -3.93
N TYR A 81 8.28 3.35 -4.61
CA TYR A 81 6.86 3.63 -4.36
C TYR A 81 5.95 2.50 -4.80
N ALA A 82 6.27 1.80 -5.90
CA ALA A 82 5.54 0.59 -6.29
C ALA A 82 5.67 -0.52 -5.23
N ALA A 83 6.85 -0.67 -4.61
CA ALA A 83 7.04 -1.62 -3.51
C ALA A 83 6.21 -1.26 -2.27
N LEU A 84 6.20 0.02 -1.87
CA LEU A 84 5.37 0.50 -0.75
C LEU A 84 3.87 0.37 -1.03
N ARG A 85 3.43 0.61 -2.27
CA ARG A 85 2.05 0.39 -2.68
C ARG A 85 1.65 -1.09 -2.60
N ALA A 86 2.54 -1.98 -3.00
CA ALA A 86 2.30 -3.42 -2.90
C ALA A 86 2.21 -3.89 -1.45
N GLU A 87 3.03 -3.33 -0.55
CA GLU A 87 2.95 -3.57 0.88
C GLU A 87 1.60 -3.10 1.45
N GLU A 88 1.18 -1.87 1.13
CA GLU A 88 -0.11 -1.31 1.55
C GLU A 88 -1.29 -2.15 1.07
N ALA A 89 -1.30 -2.53 -0.21
CA ALA A 89 -2.36 -3.36 -0.79
C ALA A 89 -2.47 -4.73 -0.10
N ARG A 90 -1.33 -5.30 0.32
CA ARG A 90 -1.33 -6.55 1.09
C ARG A 90 -1.94 -6.35 2.47
N MET A 91 -1.58 -5.26 3.17
CA MET A 91 -2.14 -4.95 4.48
C MET A 91 -3.66 -4.69 4.42
N GLU A 92 -4.13 -3.92 3.44
CA GLU A 92 -5.56 -3.67 3.21
C GLU A 92 -6.34 -4.96 2.91
N GLU A 93 -5.73 -5.91 2.19
CA GLU A 93 -6.35 -7.22 1.93
C GLU A 93 -6.38 -8.11 3.19
N GLU A 94 -5.29 -8.13 3.97
CA GLU A 94 -5.23 -8.84 5.25
C GLU A 94 -6.32 -8.33 6.21
N GLU A 95 -6.51 -7.01 6.29
CA GLU A 95 -7.57 -6.37 7.08
C GLU A 95 -8.98 -6.71 6.56
N ARG A 96 -9.17 -6.70 5.23
CA ARG A 96 -10.44 -7.08 4.60
C ARG A 96 -10.81 -8.52 4.94
N GLN A 97 -9.86 -9.45 4.89
CA GLN A 97 -10.08 -10.85 5.22
C GLN A 97 -10.37 -11.07 6.71
N SER A 98 -9.68 -10.36 7.60
CA SER A 98 -9.98 -10.41 9.04
C SER A 98 -11.39 -9.91 9.33
N ASN A 99 -11.81 -8.81 8.69
CA ASN A 99 -13.14 -8.24 8.87
C ASN A 99 -14.23 -9.16 8.30
N ALA A 100 -14.02 -9.75 7.13
CA ALA A 100 -14.95 -10.71 6.54
C ALA A 100 -15.13 -11.97 7.41
N THR A 101 -14.06 -12.44 8.05
CA THR A 101 -14.11 -13.59 8.97
C THR A 101 -14.85 -13.26 10.27
N ALA A 102 -14.73 -12.02 10.75
CA ALA A 102 -15.46 -11.53 11.93
C ALA A 102 -16.96 -11.28 11.66
N GLU A 103 -17.33 -10.92 10.43
CA GLU A 103 -18.72 -10.64 10.03
C GLU A 103 -19.48 -11.88 9.53
N MET A 104 -18.82 -13.01 9.28
CA MET A 104 -19.53 -14.26 9.01
C MET A 104 -20.37 -14.64 10.24
N PRO A 105 -21.71 -14.74 10.13
CA PRO A 105 -22.53 -15.15 11.25
C PRO A 105 -22.12 -16.58 11.61
N VAL A 106 -21.50 -16.74 12.79
CA VAL A 106 -21.37 -18.05 13.40
C VAL A 106 -22.80 -18.51 13.67
N LEU A 107 -23.34 -19.35 12.77
CA LEU A 107 -24.61 -20.00 13.02
C LEU A 107 -24.47 -20.68 14.37
N SER A 108 -25.33 -20.30 15.32
CA SER A 108 -25.36 -20.97 16.60
C SER A 108 -25.62 -22.46 16.36
N GLU A 109 -25.21 -23.33 17.29
CA GLU A 109 -25.55 -24.77 17.18
C GLU A 109 -27.06 -25.00 17.06
N GLU A 110 -27.87 -24.06 17.53
CA GLU A 110 -29.32 -24.04 17.38
C GLU A 110 -29.75 -23.68 15.94
N ASP A 111 -29.12 -22.68 15.32
CA ASP A 111 -29.37 -22.32 13.91
C ASP A 111 -28.95 -23.44 12.95
N LYS A 112 -27.87 -24.17 13.27
CA LYS A 112 -27.43 -25.35 12.49
C LYS A 112 -28.47 -26.47 12.55
N ARG A 113 -29.02 -26.76 13.74
CA ARG A 113 -30.07 -27.77 13.93
C ARG A 113 -31.35 -27.40 13.20
N ILE A 114 -31.73 -26.12 13.22
CA ILE A 114 -32.93 -25.63 12.51
C ILE A 114 -32.76 -25.81 10.99
N LYS A 115 -31.61 -25.45 10.42
CA LYS A 115 -31.36 -25.67 8.99
C LYS A 115 -31.39 -27.15 8.60
N GLU A 116 -30.83 -28.03 9.43
CA GLU A 116 -30.82 -29.48 9.18
C GLU A 116 -32.22 -30.12 9.32
N GLN A 117 -33.03 -29.65 10.28
CA GLN A 117 -34.40 -30.13 10.49
C GLN A 117 -35.39 -29.63 9.43
N TYR A 118 -35.19 -28.42 8.90
CA TYR A 118 -36.15 -27.74 8.02
C TYR A 118 -35.68 -27.56 6.56
N GLY A 119 -34.44 -27.93 6.21
CA GLY A 119 -33.96 -28.00 4.83
C GLY A 119 -33.85 -26.65 4.09
N VAL A 120 -33.64 -25.56 4.82
CA VAL A 120 -33.40 -24.19 4.30
C VAL A 120 -31.94 -23.76 4.43
#